data_AF-A0A812JD48-F1
#
_entry.id   AF-A0A812JD48-F1
#
_cell.length_a   1.000
_cell.length_b   1.000
_cell.length_c   1.000
_cell.angle_alpha   90.00
_cell.angle_beta   90.00
_cell.angle_gamma   90.00
#
_symmetry.space_group_name_H-M   'P 1'
#
loop_
_entity.id
_entity.type
_entity.pdbx_description
1 polymer ?
#
loop_
_entity_poly.entity_id
_entity_poly.type
_entity_poly.pdbx_seq_one_letter_code
_entity_poly.pdbx_strand_id
1 'polypeptide(L)'
;MLVVPNHVSSIYTRVWCVYEAFLAAAWDKPIGLAQRPLLNQWPRTLRVVSTGFAGFGAGMLYPLPGLEWYGISWDNWALHENLWLAFTCTGLSLVAFSSLTTTFTCCFRRATATIPIAIHCMTASLTFSIAMRASFDGLTNLPNLFRLVLIGVGSTGLEVDWHRTTRALQQADQLAKGFAGTVRQATSSSAEDLRRILHEIEEHEQVDAIDDMIASLIAIKISTVQTRSVLKVTGQLKDMSDWSRALFSVTALGLIWQFRQVYVYRIMEDGMVMGWLLRVFAGIEALLWPIIFLSHPVESKAFAERCVKVCVLLLPGWIGEAWLGVSFEVVAHMCVIPLMMILAALGPGRISRAPVLGPALIRMLFWQIPCRPKTGLRHPKGDQPIDNDNAEHPKGDQPIDNDNDGVISF
;
A
#
# COMPACT_ATOMS: atom_id res chain seq x y z
N MET A 1 14.42 2.72 16.62
CA MET A 1 13.89 1.70 17.54
C MET A 1 12.85 0.86 16.81
N LEU A 2 12.85 -0.45 17.00
CA LEU A 2 11.82 -1.34 16.45
C LEU A 2 10.94 -1.86 17.59
N VAL A 3 9.62 -1.79 17.40
CA VAL A 3 8.63 -2.21 18.38
C VAL A 3 8.04 -3.55 17.96
N VAL A 4 8.15 -4.55 18.82
CA VAL A 4 7.56 -5.87 18.58
C VAL A 4 6.23 -5.94 19.34
N PRO A 5 5.08 -6.08 18.65
CA PRO A 5 3.79 -6.17 19.31
C PRO A 5 3.68 -7.49 20.09
N ASN A 6 2.96 -7.45 21.21
CA ASN A 6 2.61 -8.64 22.00
C ASN A 6 1.13 -8.97 21.77
N HIS A 7 0.81 -10.26 21.63
CA HIS A 7 -0.54 -10.75 21.36
C HIS A 7 -1.47 -10.64 22.57
N VAL A 8 -0.92 -10.55 23.79
CA VAL A 8 -1.69 -10.49 25.04
C VAL A 8 -2.20 -9.06 25.29
N SER A 9 -1.28 -8.11 25.39
CA SER A 9 -1.52 -6.68 25.65
C SER A 9 -0.47 -5.82 24.95
N SER A 10 -0.73 -4.52 24.83
CA SER A 10 0.23 -3.53 24.35
C SER A 10 1.49 -3.53 25.19
N ILE A 11 2.66 -3.47 24.57
CA ILE A 11 3.93 -3.36 25.30
C ILE A 11 4.00 -2.06 26.12
N TYR A 12 3.27 -1.03 25.71
CA TYR A 12 3.19 0.25 26.42
C TYR A 12 2.32 0.21 27.68
N THR A 13 1.72 -0.95 28.00
CA THR A 13 1.22 -1.21 29.36
C THR A 13 2.33 -1.45 30.38
N ARG A 14 3.60 -1.53 29.96
CA ARG A 14 4.77 -1.75 30.82
C ARG A 14 5.61 -0.49 30.91
N VAL A 15 5.94 -0.05 32.12
CA VAL A 15 6.65 1.22 32.36
C VAL A 15 8.01 1.29 31.67
N TRP A 16 8.74 0.17 31.58
CA TRP A 16 10.05 0.16 30.92
C TRP A 16 9.95 0.44 29.41
N CYS A 17 8.93 -0.10 28.73
CA CYS A 17 8.70 0.19 27.31
C CYS A 17 8.25 1.64 27.08
N VAL A 18 7.54 2.24 28.04
CA VAL A 18 7.24 3.67 28.05
C VAL A 18 8.52 4.49 28.18
N TYR A 19 9.43 4.11 29.07
CA TYR A 19 10.71 4.79 29.24
C TYR A 19 11.58 4.73 27.99
N GLU A 20 11.64 3.59 27.31
CA GLU A 20 12.33 3.48 26.02
C GLU A 20 11.71 4.40 24.94
N ALA A 21 10.39 4.56 24.97
CA ALA A 21 9.69 5.50 24.11
C ALA A 21 10.05 6.95 24.46
N PHE A 22 10.11 7.31 25.75
CA PHE A 22 10.60 8.60 26.23
C PHE A 22 12.02 8.88 25.73
N LEU A 23 12.96 7.95 25.92
CA LEU A 23 14.34 8.11 25.42
C LEU A 23 14.41 8.26 23.90
N ALA A 24 13.58 7.50 23.17
CA ALA A 24 13.50 7.63 21.72
C ALA A 24 12.90 8.99 21.30
N ALA A 25 11.92 9.53 22.02
CA ALA A 25 11.37 10.85 21.79
C ALA A 25 12.40 11.95 22.09
N ALA A 26 13.05 11.89 23.25
CA ALA A 26 14.06 12.85 23.69
C ALA A 26 15.27 12.90 22.73
N TRP A 27 15.60 11.79 22.09
CA TRP A 27 16.70 11.70 21.11
C TRP A 27 16.25 11.80 19.64
N ASP A 28 14.99 12.14 19.38
CA ASP A 28 14.40 12.18 18.03
C ASP A 28 14.64 10.91 17.19
N LYS A 29 14.73 9.75 17.85
CA LYS A 29 14.96 8.47 17.18
C LYS A 29 13.66 7.98 16.53
N PRO A 30 13.70 7.53 15.26
CA PRO A 30 12.53 6.97 14.61
C PRO A 30 12.11 5.67 15.30
N ILE A 31 10.82 5.53 15.57
CA ILE A 31 10.22 4.30 16.10
C ILE A 31 9.35 3.68 15.02
N GLY A 32 9.60 2.42 14.69
CA GLY A 32 8.82 1.68 13.69
C GLY A 32 8.28 0.38 14.27
N LEU A 33 7.11 -0.05 13.80
CA LEU A 33 6.57 -1.37 14.12
C LEU A 33 7.37 -2.45 13.39
N ALA A 34 7.87 -3.44 14.10
CA ALA A 34 8.61 -4.56 13.53
C ALA A 34 7.67 -5.41 12.66
N GLN A 35 8.06 -5.64 11.40
CA GLN A 35 7.31 -6.49 10.49
C GLN A 35 7.77 -7.94 10.63
N ARG A 36 6.83 -8.86 10.90
CA ARG A 36 7.14 -10.29 10.93
C ARG A 36 7.48 -10.78 9.52
N PRO A 37 8.57 -11.55 9.31
CA PRO A 37 8.86 -12.14 8.02
C PRO A 37 7.70 -13.02 7.52
N LEU A 38 7.47 -12.98 6.21
CA LEU A 38 6.47 -13.83 5.56
C LEU A 38 7.01 -15.27 5.45
N LEU A 39 6.91 -16.04 6.54
CA LEU A 39 7.13 -17.49 6.50
C LEU A 39 6.15 -18.12 5.51
N ASN A 40 6.63 -19.07 4.71
CA ASN A 40 5.87 -19.78 3.68
C ASN A 40 5.27 -18.89 2.57
N GLN A 41 5.94 -17.78 2.22
CA GLN A 41 5.53 -16.93 1.10
C GLN A 41 5.61 -17.66 -0.25
N TRP A 42 6.66 -18.46 -0.46
CA TRP A 42 6.96 -19.05 -1.78
C TRP A 42 5.87 -19.98 -2.31
N PRO A 43 5.33 -20.96 -1.56
CA PRO A 43 4.26 -21.81 -2.07
C PRO A 43 3.02 -21.02 -2.48
N ARG A 44 2.71 -19.91 -1.78
CA ARG A 44 1.57 -19.04 -2.10
C ARG A 44 1.84 -18.19 -3.34
N THR A 45 3.01 -17.57 -3.41
CA THR A 45 3.48 -16.85 -4.59
C THR A 45 3.44 -17.76 -5.82
N LEU A 46 3.98 -18.98 -5.71
CA LEU A 46 3.96 -19.97 -6.79
C LEU A 46 2.53 -20.34 -7.19
N ARG A 47 1.60 -20.45 -6.23
CA ARG A 47 0.18 -20.71 -6.53
C ARG A 47 -0.48 -19.54 -7.28
N VAL A 48 -0.20 -18.30 -6.90
CA VAL A 48 -0.74 -17.11 -7.61
C VAL A 48 -0.19 -17.05 -9.02
N VAL A 49 1.13 -17.21 -9.17
CA VAL A 49 1.82 -17.23 -10.46
C VAL A 49 1.31 -18.37 -11.33
N SER A 50 1.19 -19.59 -10.80
CA SER A 50 0.72 -20.75 -11.57
C SER A 50 -0.75 -20.61 -11.97
N THR A 51 -1.60 -20.08 -11.09
CA THR A 51 -3.00 -19.76 -11.43
C THR A 51 -3.05 -18.72 -12.55
N GLY A 52 -2.13 -17.74 -12.53
CA GLY A 52 -2.05 -16.75 -13.58
C GLY A 52 -1.59 -17.30 -14.92
N PHE A 53 -0.57 -18.15 -14.93
CA PHE A 53 -0.15 -18.86 -16.13
C PHE A 53 -1.23 -19.84 -16.65
N ALA A 54 -1.97 -20.50 -15.76
CA ALA A 54 -3.05 -21.39 -16.14
C ALA A 54 -4.23 -20.61 -16.75
N GLY A 55 -4.66 -19.51 -16.14
CA GLY A 55 -5.70 -18.63 -16.69
C GLY A 55 -5.28 -18.02 -18.03
N PHE A 56 -4.01 -17.62 -18.14
CA PHE A 56 -3.41 -17.19 -19.39
C PHE A 56 -3.48 -18.27 -20.48
N GLY A 57 -3.06 -19.50 -20.16
CA GLY A 57 -3.10 -20.63 -21.08
C GLY A 57 -4.51 -21.02 -21.49
N ALA A 58 -5.48 -20.97 -20.57
CA ALA A 58 -6.88 -21.21 -20.88
C ALA A 58 -7.45 -20.14 -21.83
N GLY A 59 -7.10 -18.87 -21.63
CA GLY A 59 -7.49 -17.77 -22.52
C GLY A 59 -6.91 -17.91 -23.93
N MET A 60 -5.72 -18.50 -24.08
CA MET A 60 -5.16 -18.85 -25.41
C MET A 60 -5.98 -19.92 -26.13
N LEU A 61 -6.55 -20.87 -25.38
CA LEU A 61 -7.28 -22.00 -25.94
C LEU A 61 -8.74 -21.64 -26.29
N TYR A 62 -9.31 -20.59 -25.68
CA TYR A 62 -10.71 -20.20 -25.83
C TYR A 62 -11.12 -19.65 -27.21
N PRO A 63 -10.35 -18.74 -27.87
CA PRO A 63 -10.76 -18.17 -29.16
C PRO A 63 -10.52 -19.10 -30.36
N LEU A 64 -9.67 -20.11 -30.22
CA LEU A 64 -9.26 -20.95 -31.36
C LEU A 64 -10.42 -21.72 -32.03
N PRO A 65 -11.41 -22.27 -31.30
CA PRO A 65 -12.52 -23.00 -31.95
C PRO A 65 -13.79 -22.14 -32.17
N GLY A 66 -14.01 -21.12 -31.32
CA GLY A 66 -15.28 -20.40 -31.27
C GLY A 66 -15.45 -19.32 -32.35
N LEU A 67 -14.38 -18.63 -32.73
CA LEU A 67 -14.47 -17.52 -33.70
C LEU A 67 -14.67 -18.01 -35.14
N GLU A 68 -14.09 -19.15 -35.47
CA GLU A 68 -14.32 -19.84 -36.74
C GLU A 68 -15.78 -20.30 -36.87
N TRP A 69 -16.40 -20.72 -35.76
CA TRP A 69 -17.81 -21.13 -35.72
C TRP A 69 -18.79 -19.99 -35.98
N TYR A 70 -18.48 -18.77 -35.55
CA TYR A 70 -19.37 -17.60 -35.74
C TYR A 70 -19.18 -16.88 -37.08
N GLY A 71 -18.31 -17.37 -37.97
CA GLY A 71 -18.06 -16.76 -39.28
C GLY A 71 -17.52 -15.33 -39.19
N ILE A 72 -17.00 -14.92 -38.02
CA ILE A 72 -16.35 -13.62 -37.86
C ILE A 72 -15.01 -13.75 -38.55
N SER A 73 -14.89 -13.14 -39.75
CA SER A 73 -13.62 -13.16 -40.46
C SER A 73 -12.57 -12.47 -39.60
N TRP A 74 -11.39 -13.07 -39.64
CA TRP A 74 -10.18 -12.64 -38.96
C TRP A 74 -9.75 -11.20 -39.31
N ASP A 75 -10.40 -10.55 -40.27
CA ASP A 75 -10.10 -9.22 -40.83
C ASP A 75 -10.72 -8.06 -40.03
N ASN A 76 -11.75 -8.30 -39.20
CA ASN A 76 -12.36 -7.27 -38.35
C ASN A 76 -11.54 -7.03 -37.06
N TRP A 77 -10.26 -6.75 -37.24
CA TRP A 77 -9.27 -6.54 -36.18
C TRP A 77 -9.69 -5.45 -35.18
N ALA A 78 -10.26 -4.35 -35.68
CA ALA A 78 -10.66 -3.22 -34.87
C ALA A 78 -11.79 -3.58 -33.90
N LEU A 79 -12.75 -4.43 -34.30
CA LEU A 79 -13.81 -4.89 -33.41
C LEU A 79 -13.24 -5.82 -32.32
N HIS A 80 -12.26 -6.64 -32.68
CA HIS A 80 -11.62 -7.58 -31.75
C HIS A 80 -10.75 -6.83 -30.72
N GLU A 81 -9.91 -5.89 -31.16
CA GLU A 81 -9.16 -5.03 -30.25
C GLU A 81 -10.10 -4.23 -29.36
N ASN A 82 -11.14 -3.60 -29.91
CA ASN A 82 -12.05 -2.77 -29.10
C ASN A 82 -12.86 -3.56 -28.07
N LEU A 83 -13.39 -4.74 -28.41
CA LEU A 83 -14.13 -5.58 -27.46
C LEU A 83 -13.24 -6.07 -26.31
N TRP A 84 -12.00 -6.42 -26.62
CA TRP A 84 -11.07 -6.94 -25.63
C TRP A 84 -10.38 -5.85 -24.81
N LEU A 85 -10.10 -4.69 -25.41
CA LEU A 85 -9.67 -3.47 -24.73
C LEU A 85 -10.76 -3.02 -23.77
N ALA A 86 -12.03 -3.00 -24.19
CA ALA A 86 -13.17 -2.72 -23.33
C ALA A 86 -13.26 -3.73 -22.16
N PHE A 87 -13.00 -5.02 -22.41
CA PHE A 87 -12.97 -6.04 -21.36
C PHE A 87 -11.82 -5.85 -20.36
N THR A 88 -10.64 -5.48 -20.87
CA THR A 88 -9.43 -5.19 -20.09
C THR A 88 -9.58 -3.91 -19.28
N CYS A 89 -10.11 -2.85 -19.87
CA CYS A 89 -10.49 -1.61 -19.19
C CYS A 89 -11.53 -1.87 -18.12
N THR A 90 -12.57 -2.66 -18.42
CA THR A 90 -13.62 -3.01 -17.46
C THR A 90 -13.02 -3.80 -16.30
N GLY A 91 -12.13 -4.74 -16.61
CA GLY A 91 -11.34 -5.44 -15.62
C GLY A 91 -10.51 -4.48 -14.77
N LEU A 92 -9.58 -3.74 -15.35
CA LEU A 92 -8.69 -2.85 -14.60
C LEU A 92 -9.46 -1.77 -13.84
N SER A 93 -10.59 -1.30 -14.37
CA SER A 93 -11.51 -0.39 -13.69
C SER A 93 -12.22 -1.06 -12.52
N LEU A 94 -12.62 -2.33 -12.63
CA LEU A 94 -13.15 -3.12 -11.51
C LEU A 94 -12.07 -3.44 -10.47
N VAL A 95 -10.80 -3.62 -10.86
CA VAL A 95 -9.65 -3.74 -9.95
C VAL A 95 -9.40 -2.45 -9.23
N ALA A 96 -9.31 -1.33 -9.97
CA ALA A 96 -9.11 -0.01 -9.41
C ALA A 96 -10.28 0.34 -8.49
N PHE A 97 -11.52 0.21 -8.95
CA PHE A 97 -12.73 0.43 -8.16
C PHE A 97 -12.78 -0.49 -6.93
N SER A 98 -12.43 -1.77 -7.05
CA SER A 98 -12.38 -2.68 -5.89
C SER A 98 -11.23 -2.35 -4.93
N SER A 99 -10.09 -1.85 -5.43
CA SER A 99 -8.95 -1.36 -4.63
C SER A 99 -9.22 0.00 -3.97
N LEU A 100 -10.16 0.78 -4.51
CA LEU A 100 -10.66 2.03 -3.96
C LEU A 100 -11.76 1.78 -2.91
N THR A 101 -12.63 0.80 -3.17
CA THR A 101 -13.73 0.38 -2.27
C THR A 101 -13.30 -0.62 -1.19
N THR A 102 -12.08 -1.17 -1.23
CA THR A 102 -11.47 -2.04 -0.19
C THR A 102 -11.43 -1.41 1.19
N THR A 103 -11.70 -0.11 1.26
CA THR A 103 -11.86 0.63 2.50
C THR A 103 -13.15 0.26 3.24
N PHE A 104 -14.11 -0.44 2.62
CA PHE A 104 -15.48 -0.55 3.15
C PHE A 104 -15.92 -1.88 3.82
N THR A 105 -15.26 -3.04 3.73
CA THR A 105 -15.66 -4.22 4.55
C THR A 105 -14.71 -5.43 4.50
N CYS A 106 -14.75 -6.27 5.55
CA CYS A 106 -13.89 -7.46 5.73
C CYS A 106 -14.13 -8.57 4.69
N CYS A 107 -15.37 -8.76 4.22
CA CYS A 107 -15.70 -9.74 3.17
C CYS A 107 -15.20 -9.31 1.78
N PHE A 108 -15.13 -8.01 1.52
CA PHE A 108 -14.64 -7.43 0.26
C PHE A 108 -13.12 -7.63 0.09
N ARG A 109 -12.36 -7.71 1.21
CA ARG A 109 -10.90 -7.94 1.21
C ARG A 109 -10.42 -9.23 0.56
N ARG A 110 -11.23 -10.30 0.59
CA ARG A 110 -10.89 -11.57 -0.09
C ARG A 110 -11.16 -11.48 -1.59
N ALA A 111 -12.26 -10.83 -1.99
CA ALA A 111 -12.58 -10.61 -3.40
C ALA A 111 -11.58 -9.66 -4.08
N THR A 112 -11.05 -8.67 -3.36
CA THR A 112 -10.08 -7.70 -3.90
C THR A 112 -8.68 -8.24 -4.12
N ALA A 113 -8.36 -9.44 -3.62
CA ALA A 113 -7.10 -10.11 -3.96
C ALA A 113 -7.26 -10.95 -5.24
N THR A 114 -8.42 -11.58 -5.44
CA THR A 114 -8.69 -12.44 -6.59
C THR A 114 -9.06 -11.67 -7.85
N ILE A 115 -9.75 -10.54 -7.73
CA ILE A 115 -10.16 -9.67 -8.86
C ILE A 115 -8.96 -9.10 -9.63
N PRO A 116 -7.93 -8.48 -8.99
CA PRO A 116 -6.71 -8.04 -9.67
C PRO A 116 -5.98 -9.15 -10.40
N ILE A 117 -5.86 -10.31 -9.77
CA ILE A 117 -5.21 -11.48 -10.37
C ILE A 117 -6.00 -11.90 -11.61
N ALA A 118 -7.30 -12.14 -11.51
CA ALA A 118 -8.14 -12.56 -12.64
C ALA A 118 -8.06 -11.57 -13.82
N ILE A 119 -8.11 -10.27 -13.52
CA ILE A 119 -8.07 -9.23 -14.54
C ILE A 119 -6.69 -9.09 -15.15
N HIS A 120 -5.63 -9.19 -14.35
CA HIS A 120 -4.26 -9.24 -14.87
C HIS A 120 -4.03 -10.44 -15.77
N CYS A 121 -4.59 -11.61 -15.41
CA CYS A 121 -4.49 -12.83 -16.22
C CYS A 121 -5.23 -12.68 -17.55
N MET A 122 -6.41 -12.05 -17.55
CA MET A 122 -7.14 -11.72 -18.78
C MET A 122 -6.36 -10.71 -19.65
N THR A 123 -5.77 -9.68 -19.04
CA THR A 123 -4.99 -8.65 -19.75
C THR A 123 -3.71 -9.21 -20.38
N ALA A 124 -3.03 -10.12 -19.65
CA ALA A 124 -1.87 -10.87 -20.13
C ALA A 124 -2.23 -11.75 -21.33
N SER A 125 -3.33 -12.49 -21.22
CA SER A 125 -3.80 -13.39 -22.25
C SER A 125 -4.10 -12.59 -23.53
N LEU A 126 -4.84 -11.48 -23.42
CA LEU A 126 -5.13 -10.61 -24.55
C LEU A 126 -3.89 -10.06 -25.24
N THR A 127 -2.99 -9.47 -24.46
CA THR A 127 -1.75 -8.86 -24.96
C THR A 127 -0.93 -9.85 -25.78
N PHE A 128 -0.87 -11.10 -25.32
CA PHE A 128 -0.12 -12.14 -26.00
C PHE A 128 -0.87 -12.71 -27.21
N SER A 129 -2.21 -12.77 -27.20
CA SER A 129 -2.98 -13.09 -28.41
C SER A 129 -2.70 -12.09 -29.53
N ILE A 130 -2.62 -10.80 -29.20
CA ILE A 130 -2.27 -9.73 -30.15
C ILE A 130 -0.81 -9.89 -30.61
N ALA A 131 0.11 -10.22 -29.69
CA ALA A 131 1.53 -10.47 -29.96
C ALA A 131 1.80 -11.62 -30.94
N MET A 132 1.23 -12.78 -30.64
CA MET A 132 1.41 -14.02 -31.40
C MET A 132 0.87 -13.88 -32.83
N ARG A 133 -0.10 -12.99 -33.03
CA ARG A 133 -0.73 -12.76 -34.32
C ARG A 133 -0.03 -11.64 -35.12
N ALA A 134 0.54 -10.65 -34.44
CA ALA A 134 1.33 -9.60 -35.08
C ALA A 134 2.68 -10.09 -35.65
N SER A 135 3.16 -11.28 -35.27
CA SER A 135 4.44 -11.78 -35.80
C SER A 135 4.69 -13.28 -35.60
N PHE A 136 4.59 -14.02 -36.71
CA PHE A 136 5.53 -15.11 -37.03
C PHE A 136 6.94 -14.59 -37.40
N ASP A 137 7.12 -13.26 -37.48
CA ASP A 137 8.36 -12.60 -37.88
C ASP A 137 9.18 -12.06 -36.69
N GLY A 138 9.93 -12.94 -36.02
CA GLY A 138 11.16 -12.56 -35.28
C GLY A 138 11.06 -11.66 -34.02
N LEU A 139 12.18 -10.97 -33.72
CA LEU A 139 12.54 -10.24 -32.49
C LEU A 139 11.53 -9.19 -31.97
N THR A 140 10.46 -8.90 -32.72
CA THR A 140 9.35 -8.00 -32.33
C THR A 140 8.52 -8.52 -31.16
N ASN A 141 8.69 -9.79 -30.76
CA ASN A 141 7.95 -10.43 -29.65
C ASN A 141 8.52 -10.20 -28.24
N LEU A 142 9.75 -9.70 -28.12
CA LEU A 142 10.38 -9.39 -26.82
C LEU A 142 9.54 -8.48 -25.89
N PRO A 143 8.84 -7.44 -26.39
CA PRO A 143 7.97 -6.57 -25.58
C PRO A 143 6.76 -7.30 -25.00
N ASN A 144 6.22 -8.29 -25.72
CA ASN A 144 5.05 -9.04 -25.26
C ASN A 144 5.44 -10.06 -24.20
N LEU A 145 6.61 -10.69 -24.35
CA LEU A 145 7.21 -11.48 -23.27
C LEU A 145 7.46 -10.62 -22.03
N PHE A 146 7.96 -9.39 -22.21
CA PHE A 146 8.15 -8.45 -21.11
C PHE A 146 6.82 -8.15 -20.40
N ARG A 147 5.74 -7.84 -21.14
CA ARG A 147 4.40 -7.62 -20.55
C ARG A 147 3.91 -8.82 -19.72
N LEU A 148 4.16 -10.05 -20.16
CA LEU A 148 3.82 -11.24 -19.38
C LEU A 148 4.62 -11.32 -18.08
N VAL A 149 5.92 -11.02 -18.13
CA VAL A 149 6.77 -10.94 -16.94
C VAL A 149 6.26 -9.84 -16.00
N LEU A 150 5.89 -8.67 -16.52
CA LEU A 150 5.30 -7.57 -15.72
C LEU A 150 4.07 -8.01 -14.95
N ILE A 151 3.19 -8.76 -15.62
CA ILE A 151 1.95 -9.22 -15.02
C ILE A 151 2.23 -10.27 -13.95
N GLY A 152 3.16 -11.20 -14.19
CA GLY A 152 3.59 -12.18 -13.19
C GLY A 152 4.24 -11.52 -11.97
N VAL A 153 5.14 -10.56 -12.18
CA VAL A 153 5.83 -9.82 -11.11
C VAL A 153 4.84 -8.92 -10.34
N GLY A 154 3.97 -8.21 -11.06
CA GLY A 154 2.96 -7.33 -10.48
C GLY A 154 1.95 -8.09 -9.62
N SER A 155 1.39 -9.19 -10.14
CA SER A 155 0.45 -10.03 -9.37
C SER A 155 1.09 -10.66 -8.14
N THR A 156 2.33 -11.15 -8.27
CA THR A 156 3.11 -11.66 -7.13
C THR A 156 3.36 -10.58 -6.08
N GLY A 157 3.75 -9.38 -6.54
CA GLY A 157 3.97 -8.24 -5.67
C GLY A 157 2.70 -7.87 -4.90
N LEU A 158 1.54 -7.86 -5.58
CA LEU A 158 0.26 -7.47 -4.97
C LEU A 158 -0.14 -8.45 -3.86
N GLU A 159 0.06 -9.75 -4.06
CA GLU A 159 -0.20 -10.77 -3.03
C GLU A 159 0.72 -10.58 -1.82
N VAL A 160 2.01 -10.33 -2.07
CA VAL A 160 2.99 -10.07 -1.01
C VAL A 160 2.62 -8.81 -0.21
N ASP A 161 2.25 -7.74 -0.90
CA ASP A 161 1.82 -6.49 -0.29
C ASP A 161 0.54 -6.70 0.53
N TRP A 162 -0.47 -7.39 -0.02
CA TRP A 162 -1.71 -7.70 0.69
C TRP A 162 -1.47 -8.42 2.02
N HIS A 163 -0.58 -9.42 2.03
CA HIS A 163 -0.20 -10.13 3.24
C HIS A 163 0.53 -9.24 4.25
N ARG A 164 1.42 -8.36 3.79
CA ARG A 164 2.12 -7.39 4.64
C ARG A 164 1.14 -6.44 5.28
N THR A 165 0.26 -5.82 4.50
CA THR A 165 -0.77 -4.90 5.01
C THR A 165 -1.65 -5.59 6.05
N THR A 166 -2.11 -6.80 5.77
CA THR A 166 -3.01 -7.55 6.67
C THR A 166 -2.33 -7.85 8.01
N ARG A 167 -1.08 -8.35 7.99
CA ARG A 167 -0.33 -8.63 9.21
C ARG A 167 0.00 -7.35 9.97
N ALA A 168 0.40 -6.30 9.26
CA ALA A 168 0.72 -5.03 9.87
C ALA A 168 -0.50 -4.42 10.58
N LEU A 169 -1.72 -4.62 10.06
CA LEU A 169 -2.95 -4.23 10.76
C LEU A 169 -3.18 -5.04 12.04
N GLN A 170 -3.03 -6.37 11.98
CA GLN A 170 -3.14 -7.22 13.18
C GLN A 170 -2.12 -6.82 14.25
N GLN A 171 -0.90 -6.48 13.83
CA GLN A 171 0.17 -6.01 14.71
C GLN A 171 -0.15 -4.64 15.34
N ALA A 172 -0.78 -3.73 14.58
CA ALA A 172 -1.24 -2.45 15.12
C ALA A 172 -2.40 -2.64 16.12
N ASP A 173 -3.35 -3.54 15.84
CA ASP A 173 -4.44 -3.88 16.75
C ASP A 173 -3.90 -4.50 18.06
N GLN A 174 -2.90 -5.38 17.95
CA GLN A 174 -2.19 -5.94 19.10
C GLN A 174 -1.47 -4.86 19.92
N LEU A 175 -0.83 -3.89 19.26
CA LEU A 175 -0.17 -2.77 19.94
C LEU A 175 -1.18 -1.81 20.58
N ALA A 176 -2.39 -1.68 20.05
CA ALA A 176 -3.44 -0.86 20.65
C ALA A 176 -4.12 -1.54 21.85
N LYS A 177 -4.14 -2.88 21.88
CA LYS A 177 -4.90 -3.66 22.86
C LYS A 177 -4.46 -3.36 24.30
N GLY A 178 -5.35 -2.78 25.10
CA GLY A 178 -5.08 -2.46 26.52
C GLY A 178 -4.27 -1.19 26.74
N PHE A 179 -3.87 -0.47 25.69
CA PHE A 179 -3.31 0.88 25.85
C PHE A 179 -4.46 1.87 25.98
N ALA A 180 -4.59 2.52 27.14
CA ALA A 180 -5.71 3.42 27.44
C ALA A 180 -5.58 4.82 26.83
N GLY A 181 -4.54 5.06 26.02
CA GLY A 181 -4.24 6.35 25.44
C GLY A 181 -3.34 7.23 26.30
N THR A 182 -2.91 6.76 27.47
CA THR A 182 -1.92 7.48 28.28
C THR A 182 -0.89 6.54 28.91
N VAL A 183 0.37 6.98 28.94
CA VAL A 183 1.48 6.28 29.58
C VAL A 183 1.40 6.25 31.10
N ARG A 184 0.62 7.14 31.71
CA ARG A 184 0.40 7.18 33.17
C ARG A 184 -0.23 5.89 33.73
N GLN A 185 -0.90 5.11 32.87
CA GLN A 185 -1.52 3.83 33.23
C GLN A 185 -0.60 2.62 33.02
N ALA A 186 0.68 2.84 32.70
CA ALA A 186 1.64 1.76 32.63
C ALA A 186 1.84 1.11 34.00
N THR A 187 2.06 -0.20 34.00
CA THR A 187 2.27 -1.02 35.19
C THR A 187 3.72 -1.49 35.28
N SER A 188 4.15 -1.87 36.49
CA SER A 188 5.48 -2.41 36.79
C SER A 188 5.36 -3.46 37.89
N SER A 189 6.24 -4.46 37.87
CA SER A 189 6.42 -5.37 39.01
C SER A 189 7.10 -4.69 40.20
N SER A 190 7.82 -3.60 39.96
CA SER A 190 8.48 -2.77 40.98
C SER A 190 7.79 -1.41 41.06
N ALA A 191 7.10 -1.15 42.17
CA ALA A 191 6.41 0.11 42.41
C ALA A 191 7.38 1.31 42.52
N GLU A 192 8.62 1.05 42.96
CA GLU A 192 9.67 2.05 43.04
C GLU A 192 10.13 2.49 41.65
N ASP A 193 10.40 1.53 40.75
CA ASP A 193 10.80 1.84 39.37
C ASP A 193 9.67 2.55 38.62
N LEU A 194 8.42 2.17 38.87
CA LEU A 194 7.25 2.85 38.31
C LEU A 194 7.24 4.33 38.70
N ARG A 195 7.37 4.63 40.01
CA ARG A 195 7.38 6.00 40.52
C ARG A 195 8.56 6.79 39.98
N ARG A 196 9.77 6.21 40.00
CA ARG A 196 10.99 6.88 39.52
C ARG A 196 10.91 7.24 38.03
N ILE A 197 10.50 6.29 37.20
CA ILE A 197 10.43 6.50 35.75
C ILE A 197 9.33 7.49 35.38
N LEU A 198 8.13 7.35 35.97
CA LEU A 198 7.05 8.30 35.69
C LEU A 198 7.41 9.71 36.18
N HIS A 199 8.07 9.83 37.32
CA HIS A 199 8.56 11.11 37.82
C HIS A 199 9.58 11.76 36.88
N GLU A 200 10.55 11.01 36.37
CA GLU A 200 11.53 11.52 35.38
C GLU A 200 10.85 11.99 34.10
N ILE A 201 9.85 11.24 33.59
CA ILE A 201 9.08 11.64 32.41
C ILE A 201 8.27 12.92 32.66
N GLU A 202 7.70 13.05 33.85
CA GLU A 202 6.93 14.23 34.28
C GLU A 202 7.84 15.45 34.46
N GLU A 203 9.02 15.29 35.06
CA GLU A 203 10.02 16.35 35.27
C GLU A 203 10.47 16.96 33.93
N HIS A 204 10.54 16.16 32.87
CA HIS A 204 10.88 16.62 31.53
C HIS A 204 9.69 17.18 30.73
N GLU A 205 8.49 17.22 31.29
CA GLU A 205 7.24 17.70 30.63
C GLU A 205 6.94 16.97 29.30
N GLN A 206 7.36 15.70 29.16
CA GLN A 206 7.24 14.95 27.90
C GLN A 206 6.07 13.97 27.85
N VAL A 207 5.23 13.89 28.89
CA VAL A 207 4.11 12.93 28.96
C VAL A 207 3.23 13.00 27.71
N ASP A 208 2.74 14.20 27.37
CA ASP A 208 1.86 14.39 26.20
C ASP A 208 2.58 14.09 24.88
N ALA A 209 3.88 14.41 24.79
CA ALA A 209 4.67 14.13 23.61
C ALA A 209 4.86 12.62 23.38
N ILE A 210 5.00 11.84 24.46
CA ILE A 210 5.09 10.38 24.40
C ILE A 210 3.73 9.78 24.07
N ASP A 211 2.65 10.27 24.67
CA ASP A 211 1.28 9.84 24.36
C ASP A 211 0.96 10.07 22.88
N ASP A 212 1.26 11.26 22.35
CA ASP A 212 1.16 11.59 20.93
C ASP A 212 2.04 10.69 20.05
N MET A 213 3.27 10.40 20.52
CA MET A 213 4.19 9.55 19.79
C MET A 213 3.69 8.10 19.71
N ILE A 214 3.22 7.53 20.82
CA ILE A 214 2.65 6.17 20.86
C ILE A 214 1.35 6.11 20.06
N ALA A 215 0.48 7.10 20.20
CA ALA A 215 -0.74 7.22 19.41
C ALA A 215 -0.43 7.29 17.91
N SER A 216 0.59 8.07 17.52
CA SER A 216 1.07 8.11 16.13
C SER A 216 1.60 6.76 15.69
N LEU A 217 2.42 6.08 16.50
CA LEU A 217 2.95 4.76 16.18
C LEU A 217 1.84 3.73 15.99
N ILE A 218 0.80 3.76 16.82
CA ILE A 218 -0.36 2.86 16.67
C ILE A 218 -1.14 3.18 15.38
N ALA A 219 -1.37 4.45 15.09
CA ALA A 219 -2.17 4.88 13.94
C ALA A 219 -1.47 4.68 12.59
N ILE A 220 -0.20 5.08 12.49
CA ILE A 220 0.56 5.11 11.23
C ILE A 220 1.75 4.14 11.18
N LYS A 221 1.97 3.33 12.23
CA LYS A 221 2.99 2.26 12.36
C LYS A 221 4.44 2.74 12.30
N ILE A 222 4.66 4.04 12.17
CA ILE A 222 5.97 4.69 12.22
C ILE A 222 5.84 6.08 12.87
N SER A 223 6.69 6.39 13.85
CA SER A 223 6.78 7.71 14.46
C SER A 223 8.16 8.30 14.20
N THR A 224 8.19 9.38 13.41
CA THR A 224 9.36 10.24 13.18
C THR A 224 8.96 11.67 13.49
N VAL A 225 9.94 12.57 13.65
CA VAL A 225 9.67 14.01 13.82
C VAL A 225 8.80 14.54 12.67
N GLN A 226 9.10 14.11 11.45
CA GLN A 226 8.34 14.51 10.27
C GLN A 226 6.91 13.98 10.32
N THR A 227 6.68 12.70 10.63
CA THR A 227 5.31 12.16 10.69
C THR A 227 4.49 12.79 11.83
N ARG A 228 5.10 13.04 12.99
CA ARG A 228 4.44 13.78 14.09
C ARG A 228 4.05 15.20 13.66
N SER A 229 4.95 15.92 12.97
CA SER A 229 4.65 17.26 12.45
C SER A 229 3.52 17.26 11.42
N VAL A 230 3.48 16.25 10.55
CA VAL A 230 2.39 16.09 9.57
C VAL A 230 1.08 15.82 10.29
N LEU A 231 1.04 14.86 11.22
CA LEU A 231 -0.15 14.50 11.99
C LEU A 231 -0.72 15.66 12.81
N LYS A 232 0.13 16.55 13.34
CA LYS A 232 -0.34 17.77 14.03
C LYS A 232 -1.17 18.68 13.12
N VAL A 233 -0.81 18.80 11.85
CA VAL A 233 -1.50 19.65 10.88
C VAL A 233 -2.65 18.92 10.17
N THR A 234 -2.41 17.66 9.78
CA THR A 234 -3.38 16.85 9.03
C THR A 234 -4.40 16.18 9.93
N GLY A 235 -4.17 16.08 11.24
CA GLY A 235 -4.89 15.16 12.10
C GLY A 235 -4.41 13.71 11.89
N GLN A 236 -5.11 12.76 12.52
CA GLN A 236 -4.84 11.33 12.38
C GLN A 236 -4.88 10.95 10.91
N LEU A 237 -3.82 10.33 10.38
CA LEU A 237 -3.76 9.77 9.03
C LEU A 237 -3.90 8.24 9.07
N LYS A 238 -4.29 7.64 7.94
CA LYS A 238 -4.19 6.19 7.75
C LYS A 238 -2.73 5.81 7.51
N ASP A 239 -2.38 4.56 7.84
CA ASP A 239 -1.06 3.93 7.66
C ASP A 239 -0.12 4.61 6.64
N MET A 240 0.93 5.28 7.15
CA MET A 240 1.97 5.93 6.36
C MET A 240 3.23 5.07 6.20
N SER A 241 3.31 3.93 6.89
CA SER A 241 4.45 3.03 6.82
C SER A 241 4.37 2.07 5.63
N ASP A 242 3.14 1.75 5.21
CA ASP A 242 2.89 0.71 4.23
C ASP A 242 2.81 1.28 2.83
N TRP A 243 3.60 0.69 1.93
CA TRP A 243 3.60 1.03 0.52
C TRP A 243 3.66 -0.22 -0.34
N SER A 244 2.95 -0.17 -1.47
CA SER A 244 2.89 -1.30 -2.40
C SER A 244 4.12 -1.34 -3.30
N ARG A 245 4.91 -2.40 -3.15
CA ARG A 245 6.04 -2.72 -4.04
C ARG A 245 5.56 -3.12 -5.41
N ALA A 246 4.43 -3.82 -5.47
CA ALA A 246 3.79 -4.18 -6.72
C ALA A 246 3.44 -2.94 -7.51
N LEU A 247 2.78 -1.97 -6.85
CA LEU A 247 2.37 -0.75 -7.52
C LEU A 247 3.57 0.09 -7.94
N PHE A 248 4.61 0.17 -7.12
CA PHE A 248 5.86 0.82 -7.52
C PHE A 248 6.42 0.18 -8.80
N SER A 249 6.57 -1.14 -8.82
CA SER A 249 7.09 -1.88 -9.97
C SER A 249 6.21 -1.69 -11.20
N VAL A 250 4.89 -1.87 -11.07
CA VAL A 250 3.91 -1.70 -12.15
C VAL A 250 3.97 -0.28 -12.70
N THR A 251 4.10 0.74 -11.85
CA THR A 251 4.21 2.13 -12.31
C THR A 251 5.52 2.37 -13.04
N ALA A 252 6.66 1.99 -12.45
CA ALA A 252 7.97 2.20 -13.07
C ALA A 252 8.03 1.55 -14.45
N LEU A 253 7.52 0.33 -14.55
CA LEU A 253 7.47 -0.44 -15.79
C LEU A 253 6.43 0.13 -16.76
N GLY A 254 5.32 0.66 -16.25
CA GLY A 254 4.33 1.40 -17.03
C GLY A 254 4.90 2.68 -17.65
N LEU A 255 5.70 3.46 -16.93
CA LEU A 255 6.37 4.65 -17.46
C LEU A 255 7.40 4.31 -18.53
N ILE A 256 8.22 3.26 -18.31
CA ILE A 256 9.16 2.74 -19.31
C ILE A 256 8.41 2.29 -20.57
N TRP A 257 7.27 1.62 -20.38
CA TRP A 257 6.39 1.19 -21.46
C TRP A 257 5.84 2.39 -22.25
N GLN A 258 5.35 3.42 -21.55
CA GLN A 258 4.83 4.64 -22.18
C GLN A 258 5.89 5.35 -23.01
N PHE A 259 7.11 5.50 -22.47
CA PHE A 259 8.25 6.02 -23.23
C PHE A 259 8.47 5.25 -24.54
N ARG A 260 8.37 3.91 -24.50
CA ARG A 260 8.47 3.08 -25.71
C ARG A 260 7.32 3.32 -26.68
N GLN A 261 6.07 3.45 -26.22
CA GLN A 261 4.93 3.68 -27.12
C GLN A 261 5.08 5.02 -27.86
N VAL A 262 5.39 6.08 -27.11
CA VAL A 262 5.69 7.40 -27.67
C VAL A 262 6.87 7.32 -28.65
N TYR A 263 7.87 6.48 -28.36
CA TYR A 263 9.00 6.25 -29.26
C TYR A 263 8.63 5.49 -30.54
N VAL A 264 7.88 4.38 -30.46
CA VAL A 264 7.65 3.49 -31.60
C VAL A 264 6.57 4.04 -32.54
N TYR A 265 5.45 4.53 -32.01
CA TYR A 265 4.27 4.85 -32.83
C TYR A 265 4.31 6.24 -33.47
N ARG A 266 4.97 7.23 -32.84
CA ARG A 266 4.93 8.62 -33.32
C ARG A 266 6.13 9.03 -34.18
N ILE A 267 7.20 8.22 -34.23
CA ILE A 267 8.36 8.50 -35.09
C ILE A 267 8.01 8.40 -36.58
N MET A 268 6.99 7.61 -36.92
CA MET A 268 6.65 7.35 -38.32
C MET A 268 5.63 8.31 -38.92
N GLU A 269 4.80 8.98 -38.11
CA GLU A 269 3.70 9.80 -38.62
C GLU A 269 4.01 11.30 -38.67
N ASP A 270 4.74 11.87 -37.70
CA ASP A 270 4.86 13.33 -37.62
C ASP A 270 6.30 13.80 -37.39
N GLY A 271 6.88 14.47 -38.39
CA GLY A 271 8.12 15.24 -38.28
C GLY A 271 8.04 16.47 -37.35
N MET A 272 7.10 16.49 -36.39
CA MET A 272 6.84 17.62 -35.51
C MET A 272 7.71 17.60 -34.24
N VAL A 273 8.20 18.79 -33.87
CA VAL A 273 8.96 19.09 -32.64
C VAL A 273 8.28 18.54 -31.37
N MET A 274 6.94 18.53 -31.33
CA MET A 274 6.17 18.06 -30.19
C MET A 274 6.42 16.57 -29.88
N GLY A 275 6.51 15.72 -30.91
CA GLY A 275 6.80 14.29 -30.71
C GLY A 275 8.21 14.04 -30.17
N TRP A 276 9.18 14.93 -30.46
CA TRP A 276 10.51 14.85 -29.87
C TRP A 276 10.50 15.29 -28.39
N LEU A 277 9.80 16.37 -28.07
CA LEU A 277 9.66 16.83 -26.69
C LEU A 277 9.00 15.76 -25.82
N LEU A 278 7.87 15.18 -26.25
CA LEU A 278 7.18 14.13 -25.51
C LEU A 278 8.09 12.93 -25.21
N ARG A 279 8.95 12.52 -26.15
CA ARG A 279 9.93 11.45 -25.94
C ARG A 279 10.92 11.79 -24.83
N VAL A 280 11.50 12.99 -24.88
CA VAL A 280 12.48 13.43 -23.88
C VAL A 280 11.83 13.47 -22.50
N PHE A 281 10.63 14.04 -22.38
CA PHE A 281 9.92 14.09 -21.10
C PHE A 281 9.57 12.70 -20.58
N ALA A 282 8.96 11.82 -21.40
CA ALA A 282 8.63 10.46 -20.97
C ALA A 282 9.88 9.66 -20.57
N GLY A 283 11.01 9.84 -21.27
CA GLY A 283 12.28 9.20 -20.91
C GLY A 283 12.85 9.70 -19.59
N ILE A 284 12.80 11.02 -19.36
CA ILE A 284 13.18 11.64 -18.09
C ILE A 284 12.29 11.14 -16.96
N GLU A 285 10.97 11.07 -17.14
CA GLU A 285 10.02 10.57 -16.14
C GLU A 285 10.27 9.11 -15.77
N ALA A 286 10.49 8.25 -16.78
CA ALA A 286 10.77 6.83 -16.58
C ALA A 286 12.07 6.60 -15.77
N LEU A 287 13.06 7.50 -15.89
CA LEU A 287 14.31 7.44 -15.13
C LEU A 287 14.19 8.11 -13.75
N LEU A 288 13.61 9.30 -13.69
CA LEU A 288 13.51 10.08 -12.46
C LEU A 288 12.59 9.41 -11.44
N TRP A 289 11.52 8.74 -11.86
CA TRP A 289 10.58 8.13 -10.92
C TRP A 289 11.23 7.08 -10.01
N PRO A 290 11.94 6.06 -10.53
CA PRO A 290 12.70 5.14 -9.69
C PRO A 290 13.73 5.83 -8.80
N ILE A 291 14.43 6.85 -9.31
CA ILE A 291 15.46 7.58 -8.56
C ILE A 291 14.84 8.32 -7.37
N ILE A 292 13.77 9.08 -7.60
CA ILE A 292 13.01 9.80 -6.56
C ILE A 292 12.49 8.79 -5.54
N PHE A 293 11.83 7.73 -5.98
CA PHE A 293 11.23 6.75 -5.07
C PHE A 293 12.27 6.01 -4.22
N LEU A 294 13.40 5.60 -4.81
CA LEU A 294 14.46 4.88 -4.09
C LEU A 294 15.24 5.78 -3.13
N SER A 295 15.41 7.06 -3.46
CA SER A 295 16.08 8.05 -2.61
C SER A 295 15.22 8.53 -1.43
N HIS A 296 13.89 8.34 -1.48
CA HIS A 296 13.03 8.73 -0.37
C HIS A 296 13.29 7.90 0.90
N PRO A 297 13.20 8.54 2.07
CA PRO A 297 13.16 7.83 3.34
C PRO A 297 11.87 7.00 3.43
N VAL A 298 11.88 5.95 4.26
CA VAL A 298 10.81 4.93 4.29
C VAL A 298 9.43 5.56 4.54
N GLU A 299 9.35 6.56 5.42
CA GLU A 299 8.13 7.30 5.74
C GLU A 299 7.55 8.13 4.59
N SER A 300 8.36 8.46 3.58
CA SER A 300 7.92 9.22 2.40
C SER A 300 7.57 8.31 1.22
N LYS A 301 7.97 7.03 1.24
CA LYS A 301 7.68 6.08 0.14
C LYS A 301 6.19 5.82 -0.03
N ALA A 302 5.46 5.68 1.07
CA ALA A 302 4.00 5.55 1.02
C ALA A 302 3.36 6.78 0.38
N PHE A 303 3.81 7.98 0.75
CA PHE A 303 3.31 9.21 0.16
C PHE A 303 3.58 9.30 -1.35
N ALA A 304 4.82 8.99 -1.77
CA ALA A 304 5.20 8.95 -3.18
C ALA A 304 4.34 7.94 -3.97
N GLU A 305 4.16 6.73 -3.44
CA GLU A 305 3.29 5.71 -4.04
C GLU A 305 1.84 6.21 -4.19
N ARG A 306 1.29 6.92 -3.18
CA ARG A 306 -0.07 7.49 -3.27
C ARG A 306 -0.18 8.59 -4.32
N CYS A 307 0.83 9.43 -4.49
CA CYS A 307 0.85 10.43 -5.58
C CYS A 307 0.71 9.73 -6.93
N VAL A 308 1.42 8.62 -7.11
CA VAL A 308 1.37 7.84 -8.34
C VAL A 308 0.07 7.05 -8.52
N LYS A 309 -0.66 6.69 -7.46
CA LYS A 309 -2.03 6.12 -7.59
C LYS A 309 -2.96 7.07 -8.34
N VAL A 310 -2.71 8.38 -8.31
CA VAL A 310 -3.47 9.33 -9.12
C VAL A 310 -3.21 9.10 -10.61
N CYS A 311 -1.98 8.74 -11.00
CA CYS A 311 -1.65 8.35 -12.38
C CYS A 311 -2.36 7.05 -12.81
N VAL A 312 -2.65 6.13 -11.89
CA VAL A 312 -3.47 4.93 -12.20
C VAL A 312 -4.87 5.33 -12.66
N LEU A 313 -5.42 6.47 -12.20
CA LEU A 313 -6.70 6.99 -12.69
C LEU A 313 -6.62 7.50 -14.14
N LEU A 314 -5.41 7.71 -14.66
CA LEU A 314 -5.17 8.04 -16.07
C LEU A 314 -5.11 6.79 -16.97
N LEU A 315 -5.03 5.58 -16.40
CA LEU A 315 -4.99 4.34 -17.18
C LEU A 315 -6.15 4.21 -18.18
N PRO A 316 -7.41 4.54 -17.87
CA PRO A 316 -8.48 4.49 -18.86
C PRO A 316 -8.20 5.40 -20.07
N GLY A 317 -7.56 6.55 -19.85
CA GLY A 317 -7.16 7.45 -20.94
C GLY A 317 -5.98 6.90 -21.75
N TRP A 318 -5.00 6.27 -21.08
CA TRP A 318 -3.88 5.60 -21.76
C TRP A 318 -4.32 4.36 -22.54
N ILE A 319 -5.28 3.61 -22.01
CA ILE A 319 -5.81 2.44 -22.70
C ILE A 319 -6.75 2.88 -23.83
N GLY A 320 -7.49 3.97 -23.62
CA GLY A 320 -8.32 4.63 -24.63
C GLY A 320 -7.53 5.46 -25.64
N GLU A 321 -6.25 5.16 -25.91
CA GLU A 321 -5.40 5.83 -26.91
C GLU A 321 -6.10 6.01 -28.28
N ALA A 322 -7.06 5.14 -28.61
CA ALA A 322 -7.91 5.27 -29.79
C ALA A 322 -8.87 6.48 -29.80
N TRP A 323 -9.12 7.13 -28.65
CA TRP A 323 -10.20 8.12 -28.48
C TRP A 323 -9.74 9.52 -28.05
N LEU A 324 -8.63 9.66 -27.34
CA LEU A 324 -8.21 10.94 -26.73
C LEU A 324 -7.07 11.67 -27.46
N GLY A 325 -6.32 10.97 -28.32
CA GLY A 325 -5.29 11.55 -29.18
C GLY A 325 -4.11 12.22 -28.46
N VAL A 326 -3.29 12.95 -29.24
CA VAL A 326 -2.04 13.61 -28.80
C VAL A 326 -2.26 14.55 -27.62
N SER A 327 -3.41 15.22 -27.56
CA SER A 327 -3.72 16.19 -26.51
C SER A 327 -3.68 15.58 -25.11
N PHE A 328 -4.13 14.32 -24.96
CA PHE A 328 -4.08 13.64 -23.66
C PHE A 328 -2.66 13.26 -23.26
N GLU A 329 -1.85 12.76 -24.21
CA GLU A 329 -0.42 12.46 -23.98
C GLU A 329 0.32 13.73 -23.53
N VAL A 330 0.07 14.87 -24.19
CA VAL A 330 0.63 16.16 -23.82
C VAL A 330 0.24 16.55 -22.40
N VAL A 331 -1.05 16.48 -22.05
CA VAL A 331 -1.49 16.82 -20.68
C VAL A 331 -0.89 15.85 -19.65
N ALA A 332 -0.82 14.55 -19.94
CA ALA A 332 -0.28 13.56 -19.04
C ALA A 332 1.22 13.79 -18.75
N HIS A 333 2.04 13.91 -19.79
CA HIS A 333 3.51 14.00 -19.70
C HIS A 333 4.03 15.42 -19.45
N MET A 334 3.27 16.47 -19.78
CA MET A 334 3.72 17.85 -19.53
C MET A 334 3.17 18.42 -18.23
N CYS A 335 2.04 17.90 -17.73
CA CYS A 335 1.37 18.46 -16.56
C CYS A 335 1.23 17.43 -15.43
N VAL A 336 0.52 16.33 -15.66
CA VAL A 336 0.06 15.49 -14.55
C VAL A 336 1.19 14.66 -13.94
N ILE A 337 1.96 13.93 -14.75
CA ILE A 337 3.07 13.09 -14.26
C ILE A 337 4.16 13.96 -13.60
N PRO A 338 4.65 15.06 -14.22
CA PRO A 338 5.65 15.91 -13.58
C PRO A 338 5.16 16.49 -12.25
N LEU A 339 3.89 16.92 -12.18
CA LEU A 339 3.30 17.41 -10.93
C LEU A 339 3.29 16.32 -9.85
N MET A 340 2.89 15.09 -10.18
CA MET A 340 2.90 13.98 -9.22
C MET A 340 4.32 13.64 -8.76
N MET A 341 5.31 13.72 -9.64
CA MET A 341 6.72 13.50 -9.29
C MET A 341 7.27 14.61 -8.39
N ILE A 342 6.91 15.87 -8.65
CA ILE A 342 7.26 17.00 -7.78
C ILE A 342 6.63 16.81 -6.40
N LEU A 343 5.34 16.44 -6.34
CA LEU A 343 4.67 16.17 -5.07
C LEU A 343 5.34 15.02 -4.32
N ALA A 344 5.62 13.90 -4.99
CA ALA A 344 6.37 12.79 -4.42
C ALA A 344 7.71 13.24 -3.84
N ALA A 345 8.52 13.96 -4.65
CA ALA A 345 9.84 14.47 -4.27
C ALA A 345 9.82 15.44 -3.08
N LEU A 346 8.79 16.27 -2.96
CA LEU A 346 8.62 17.17 -1.82
C LEU A 346 8.30 16.41 -0.53
N GLY A 347 7.58 15.29 -0.64
CA GLY A 347 7.16 14.47 0.48
C GLY A 347 6.11 15.15 1.37
N PRO A 348 5.53 14.40 2.33
CA PRO A 348 4.38 14.86 3.10
C PRO A 348 4.74 16.03 4.03
N GLY A 349 5.95 16.07 4.59
CA GLY A 349 6.34 17.12 5.54
C GLY A 349 6.58 18.51 4.94
N ARG A 350 6.93 18.61 3.66
CA ARG A 350 7.00 19.91 2.97
C ARG A 350 5.62 20.34 2.48
N ILE A 351 4.86 19.38 1.94
CA ILE A 351 3.51 19.64 1.43
C ILE A 351 2.58 20.09 2.56
N SER A 352 2.67 19.51 3.75
CA SER A 352 1.82 19.88 4.90
C SER A 352 1.98 21.33 5.35
N ARG A 353 3.08 22.01 4.97
CA ARG A 353 3.33 23.42 5.28
C ARG A 353 2.55 24.39 4.39
N ALA A 354 2.06 23.94 3.24
CA ALA A 354 1.20 24.76 2.39
C ALA A 354 -0.15 24.96 3.07
N PRO A 355 -0.54 26.21 3.42
CA PRO A 355 -1.75 26.46 4.21
C PRO A 355 -2.99 25.97 3.44
N VAL A 356 -3.87 25.27 4.15
CA VAL A 356 -5.13 24.67 3.64
C VAL A 356 -4.93 23.56 2.61
N LEU A 357 -4.27 23.84 1.48
CA LEU A 357 -4.11 22.92 0.36
C LEU A 357 -3.24 21.71 0.70
N GLY A 358 -2.15 21.93 1.45
CA GLY A 358 -1.22 20.88 1.85
C GLY A 358 -1.91 19.77 2.66
N PRO A 359 -2.53 20.10 3.81
CA PRO A 359 -3.25 19.13 4.61
C PRO A 359 -4.42 18.46 3.89
N ALA A 360 -5.15 19.22 3.05
CA ALA A 360 -6.24 18.67 2.24
C ALA A 360 -5.72 17.63 1.23
N LEU A 361 -4.63 17.93 0.54
CA LEU A 361 -4.00 17.03 -0.42
C LEU A 361 -3.49 15.75 0.25
N ILE A 362 -2.82 15.87 1.41
CA ILE A 362 -2.35 14.69 2.15
C ILE A 362 -3.52 13.82 2.59
N ARG A 363 -4.59 14.40 3.16
CA ARG A 363 -5.80 13.66 3.55
C ARG A 363 -6.45 12.96 2.36
N MET A 364 -6.54 13.64 1.21
CA MET A 364 -7.07 13.08 -0.03
C MET A 364 -6.25 11.86 -0.47
N LEU A 365 -4.91 11.97 -0.52
CA LEU A 365 -4.02 10.88 -0.92
C LEU A 365 -4.07 9.67 0.02
N PHE A 366 -4.32 9.89 1.31
CA PHE A 366 -4.51 8.83 2.31
C PHE A 366 -5.98 8.40 2.47
N TRP A 367 -6.87 8.82 1.56
CA TRP A 367 -8.30 8.43 1.52
C TRP A 367 -9.07 8.74 2.81
N GLN A 368 -8.71 9.81 3.50
CA GLN A 368 -9.50 10.30 4.62
C GLN A 368 -10.52 11.30 4.12
N ILE A 369 -11.77 10.83 4.04
CA ILE A 369 -12.91 11.69 3.75
C ILE A 369 -13.01 12.71 4.90
N PRO A 370 -12.95 14.02 4.62
CA PRO A 370 -12.94 15.08 5.65
C PRO A 370 -14.22 15.18 6.49
N CYS A 371 -15.19 14.27 6.30
CA CYS A 371 -16.56 14.44 6.77
C CYS A 371 -16.96 13.55 7.95
N ARG A 372 -16.03 12.81 8.59
CA ARG A 372 -16.33 12.35 9.96
C ARG A 372 -15.90 13.45 10.91
N PRO A 373 -16.84 14.27 11.45
CA PRO A 373 -16.51 15.07 12.62
C PRO A 373 -15.86 14.13 13.64
N LYS A 374 -14.87 14.63 14.37
CA LYS A 374 -14.30 13.94 15.53
C LYS A 374 -15.44 13.69 16.53
N THR A 375 -16.31 12.71 16.28
CA THR A 375 -16.94 11.96 17.35
C THR A 375 -15.74 11.44 18.08
N GLY A 376 -15.42 12.09 19.20
CA GLY A 376 -14.17 11.84 19.90
C GLY A 376 -13.92 10.35 19.91
N LEU A 377 -12.66 9.95 19.73
CA LEU A 377 -12.18 8.94 20.64
C LEU A 377 -12.64 9.43 22.01
N ARG A 378 -13.82 8.98 22.45
CA ARG A 378 -14.21 9.02 23.83
C ARG A 378 -13.02 8.30 24.43
N HIS A 379 -12.15 9.05 25.10
CA HIS A 379 -11.51 8.50 26.28
C HIS A 379 -12.63 7.69 26.94
N PRO A 380 -12.50 6.36 27.08
CA PRO A 380 -13.41 5.64 27.94
C PRO A 380 -13.43 6.47 29.22
N LYS A 381 -14.57 7.10 29.53
CA LYS A 381 -14.68 7.96 30.69
C LYS A 381 -14.28 7.07 31.86
N GLY A 382 -13.08 7.29 32.38
CA GLY A 382 -12.50 6.56 33.50
C GLY A 382 -13.12 6.99 34.83
N ASP A 383 -14.38 7.42 34.81
CA ASP A 383 -15.09 7.97 35.97
C ASP A 383 -16.38 7.17 36.22
N GLN A 384 -16.32 5.85 36.09
CA GLN A 384 -17.11 5.03 37.01
C GLN A 384 -16.12 4.55 38.08
N PRO A 385 -16.22 5.04 39.33
CA PRO A 385 -15.50 4.41 40.43
C PRO A 385 -15.91 2.95 40.42
N ILE A 386 -14.92 2.07 40.24
CA ILE A 386 -15.08 0.67 40.56
C ILE A 386 -15.16 0.68 42.09
N ASP A 387 -16.38 0.67 42.63
CA ASP A 387 -16.64 0.40 44.05
C ASP A 387 -16.03 -0.97 44.35
N ASN A 388 -14.83 -0.94 44.91
CA ASN A 388 -14.00 -2.09 45.22
C ASN A 388 -14.34 -2.61 46.63
N ASP A 389 -15.62 -2.66 46.98
CA ASP A 389 -16.10 -3.06 48.31
C ASP A 389 -16.32 -4.57 48.45
N ASN A 390 -16.03 -5.38 47.43
CA ASN A 390 -16.15 -6.85 47.50
C ASN A 390 -14.81 -7.57 47.37
N ALA A 391 -13.85 -7.19 48.22
CA ALA A 391 -12.70 -8.05 48.52
C ALA A 391 -13.13 -9.19 49.47
N GLU A 392 -13.96 -10.12 48.96
CA GLU A 392 -14.13 -11.42 49.62
C GLU A 392 -12.92 -12.31 49.29
N HIS A 393 -12.19 -12.66 50.35
CA HIS A 393 -11.14 -13.68 50.38
C HIS A 393 -11.58 -14.99 49.69
N PRO A 394 -10.83 -15.51 48.70
CA PRO A 394 -10.87 -16.92 48.40
C PRO A 394 -9.97 -17.66 49.40
N LYS A 395 -10.61 -18.32 50.37
CA LYS A 395 -10.03 -19.49 51.04
C LYS A 395 -10.03 -20.65 50.04
N GLY A 396 -8.89 -21.33 49.89
CA GLY A 396 -8.86 -22.68 49.32
C GLY A 396 -7.63 -22.98 48.50
N ASP A 397 -6.56 -23.37 49.18
CA ASP A 397 -5.48 -24.15 48.56
C ASP A 397 -6.06 -25.45 47.98
N GLN A 398 -5.91 -25.65 46.68
CA GLN A 398 -5.94 -26.99 46.09
C GLN A 398 -4.62 -27.23 45.34
N PRO A 399 -3.91 -28.33 45.64
CA PRO A 399 -2.72 -28.70 44.91
C PRO A 399 -3.11 -29.20 43.52
N ILE A 400 -2.54 -28.58 42.49
CA ILE A 400 -2.61 -29.06 41.11
C ILE A 400 -1.48 -30.08 40.95
N ASP A 401 -1.83 -31.36 40.93
CA ASP A 401 -0.96 -32.43 40.44
C ASP A 401 -0.67 -32.19 38.96
N ASN A 402 0.59 -31.92 38.65
CA ASN A 402 1.13 -31.85 37.30
C ASN A 402 1.80 -33.19 36.97
N ASP A 403 0.99 -34.15 36.51
CA ASP A 403 1.47 -35.30 35.73
C ASP A 403 1.00 -35.10 34.29
N ASN A 404 1.89 -34.59 33.43
CA ASN A 404 1.74 -34.75 31.99
C ASN A 404 3.10 -34.64 31.29
N ASP A 405 3.88 -35.73 31.40
CA ASP A 405 5.03 -36.02 30.55
C ASP A 405 4.56 -36.35 29.13
N GLY A 406 4.38 -35.30 28.33
CA GLY A 406 4.20 -35.40 26.88
C GLY A 406 5.54 -35.25 26.16
N VAL A 407 6.30 -36.35 26.07
CA VAL A 407 7.49 -36.48 25.23
C VAL A 407 7.10 -36.24 23.77
N ILE A 408 7.61 -35.17 23.17
CA ILE A 408 7.64 -34.98 21.71
C ILE A 408 9.08 -35.21 21.27
N SER A 409 9.33 -36.38 20.67
CA SER A 409 10.57 -36.71 19.97
C SER A 409 10.64 -35.98 18.63
N PHE A 410 11.81 -35.37 18.36
CA PHE A 410 12.20 -34.80 17.07
C PHE A 410 12.48 -35.86 16.01
#